data_AF-A0A2V8TUN1-F1
#
_entry.id   AF-A0A2V8TUN1-F1
#
_cell.length_a   1.000
_cell.length_b   1.000
_cell.length_c   1.000
_cell.angle_alpha   90.00
_cell.angle_beta   90.00
_cell.angle_gamma   90.00
#
_symmetry.space_group_name_H-M   'P 1'
#
loop_
_entity.id
_entity.type
_entity.pdbx_description
1 polymer ?
#
loop_
_entity_poly.entity_id
_entity_poly.type
_entity_poly.pdbx_seq_one_letter_code
_entity_poly.pdbx_strand_id
1 'polypeptide(L)'
;MKLPDSIQDFLREGSISVGHAKVIMAIPDAATQIKVAEEVARGLLSVRETEQRITGILGAAGRGVRKIPAGTDRSAGPEIDPNVAAAAQRLTRALATKVRIVKKGGRGRIEIEFYTDEELQRLFEFLMTAEKGH
;
A
#
# COMPACT_ATOMS: atom_id res chain seq x y z
N MET A 1 3.05 -7.97 -23.15
CA MET A 1 3.04 -6.53 -22.82
C MET A 1 4.08 -6.30 -21.73
N LYS A 2 5.01 -5.36 -21.93
CA LYS A 2 6.02 -5.01 -20.93
C LYS A 2 5.42 -3.99 -19.95
N LEU A 3 5.69 -4.14 -18.65
CA LEU A 3 5.34 -3.11 -17.68
C LEU A 3 6.16 -1.84 -17.96
N PRO A 4 5.57 -0.64 -17.83
CA PRO A 4 6.33 0.60 -17.77
C PRO A 4 7.43 0.51 -16.71
N ASP A 5 8.61 1.06 -17.00
CA ASP A 5 9.78 0.95 -16.13
C ASP A 5 9.51 1.47 -14.71
N SER A 6 8.74 2.55 -14.59
CA SER A 6 8.31 3.12 -13.30
C SER A 6 7.57 2.11 -12.40
N ILE A 7 6.75 1.23 -12.98
CA ILE A 7 6.00 0.22 -12.22
C ILE A 7 6.93 -0.94 -11.83
N GLN A 8 7.94 -1.23 -12.65
CA GLN A 8 8.99 -2.19 -12.31
C GLN A 8 9.87 -1.69 -11.15
N ASP A 9 10.12 -0.38 -11.09
CA ASP A 9 10.87 0.24 -10.00
C ASP A 9 10.08 0.15 -8.69
N PHE A 10 8.78 0.47 -8.70
CA PHE A 10 7.91 0.29 -7.53
C PHE A 10 7.82 -1.17 -7.06
N LEU A 11 7.92 -2.14 -7.97
CA LEU A 11 7.99 -3.58 -7.63
C LEU A 11 9.32 -3.94 -6.97
N ARG A 12 10.44 -3.40 -7.46
CA ARG A 12 11.78 -3.63 -6.89
C ARG A 12 11.91 -3.02 -5.50
N GLU A 13 11.37 -1.83 -5.30
CA GLU A 13 11.33 -1.12 -4.02
C GLU A 13 10.36 -1.77 -3.02
N GLY A 14 9.43 -2.60 -3.51
CA GLY A 14 8.41 -3.27 -2.68
C GLY A 14 7.23 -2.36 -2.32
N SER A 15 7.17 -1.15 -2.88
CA SER A 15 6.10 -0.17 -2.74
C SER A 15 4.78 -0.68 -3.35
N ILE A 16 4.86 -1.55 -4.36
CA ILE A 16 3.70 -2.29 -4.88
C ILE A 16 4.00 -3.80 -4.91
N SER A 17 2.96 -4.63 -4.78
CA SER A 17 3.09 -6.09 -4.89
C SER A 17 2.85 -6.56 -6.32
N VAL A 18 3.29 -7.79 -6.62
CA VAL A 18 3.00 -8.46 -7.90
C VAL A 18 1.49 -8.56 -8.15
N GLY A 19 0.69 -8.71 -7.09
CA GLY A 19 -0.78 -8.66 -7.17
C GLY A 19 -1.29 -7.30 -7.66
N HIS A 20 -0.81 -6.20 -7.08
CA HIS A 20 -1.16 -4.85 -7.56
C HIS A 20 -0.75 -4.64 -9.02
N ALA A 21 0.46 -5.05 -9.39
CA ALA A 21 0.96 -4.92 -10.76
C ALA A 21 0.10 -5.68 -11.78
N LYS A 22 -0.37 -6.89 -11.45
CA LYS A 22 -1.28 -7.67 -12.31
C LYS A 22 -2.60 -6.94 -12.57
N VAL A 23 -3.16 -6.30 -11.55
CA VAL A 23 -4.42 -5.57 -11.67
C VAL A 23 -4.22 -4.27 -12.46
N ILE A 24 -3.15 -3.51 -12.15
CA ILE A 24 -2.83 -2.26 -12.85
C ILE A 24 -2.60 -2.49 -14.34
N MET A 25 -1.96 -3.60 -14.72
CA MET A 25 -1.77 -3.97 -16.13
C MET A 25 -3.08 -4.17 -16.92
N ALA A 26 -4.23 -4.36 -16.25
CA ALA A 26 -5.52 -4.44 -16.93
C ALA A 26 -5.98 -3.08 -17.50
N ILE A 27 -5.39 -1.97 -17.04
CA ILE A 27 -5.66 -0.64 -17.57
C ILE A 27 -4.96 -0.51 -18.93
N PRO A 28 -5.65 -0.14 -20.03
CA PRO A 28 -5.05 -0.06 -21.35
C PRO A 28 -4.16 1.18 -21.56
N ASP A 29 -4.41 2.26 -20.83
CA ASP A 29 -3.65 3.51 -20.92
C ASP A 29 -2.47 3.55 -19.95
N ALA A 30 -1.26 3.75 -20.49
CA ALA A 30 -0.02 3.74 -19.71
C ALA A 30 0.06 4.91 -18.71
N ALA A 31 -0.48 6.08 -19.04
CA ALA A 31 -0.49 7.22 -18.12
C ALA A 31 -1.39 6.94 -16.91
N THR A 32 -2.53 6.29 -17.13
CA THR A 32 -3.45 5.86 -16.06
C THR A 32 -2.86 4.71 -15.25
N GLN A 33 -2.13 3.77 -15.87
CA GLN A 33 -1.38 2.75 -15.15
C GLN A 33 -0.40 3.37 -14.15
N ILE A 34 0.38 4.37 -14.58
CA ILE A 34 1.38 5.05 -13.74
C ILE A 34 0.68 5.78 -12.58
N LYS A 35 -0.37 6.54 -12.85
CA LYS A 35 -1.13 7.25 -11.79
C LYS A 35 -1.69 6.32 -10.73
N VAL A 36 -2.28 5.19 -11.12
CA VAL A 36 -2.79 4.20 -10.16
C VAL A 36 -1.64 3.52 -9.42
N ALA A 37 -0.52 3.21 -10.10
CA ALA A 37 0.65 2.65 -9.45
C ALA A 37 1.25 3.59 -8.40
N GLU A 38 1.30 4.90 -8.65
CA GLU A 38 1.75 5.91 -7.69
C GLU A 38 0.82 6.03 -6.48
N GLU A 39 -0.49 5.90 -6.66
CA GLU A 39 -1.45 5.88 -5.55
C GLU A 39 -1.29 4.63 -4.68
N VAL A 40 -1.11 3.46 -5.30
CA VAL A 40 -0.84 2.21 -4.60
C VAL A 40 0.52 2.28 -3.88
N ALA A 41 1.55 2.82 -4.53
CA ALA A 41 2.90 2.98 -3.97
C ALA A 41 2.91 3.93 -2.76
N ARG A 42 2.04 4.94 -2.75
CA ARG A 42 1.79 5.81 -1.58
C ARG A 42 0.97 5.14 -0.47
N GLY A 43 0.63 3.86 -0.61
CA GLY A 43 -0.10 3.09 0.39
C GLY A 43 -1.58 3.43 0.50
N LEU A 44 -2.14 4.12 -0.50
CA LEU A 44 -3.53 4.61 -0.48
C LEU A 44 -4.56 3.53 -0.83
N LEU A 45 -4.14 2.39 -1.39
CA LEU A 45 -5.04 1.34 -1.87
C LEU A 45 -4.47 -0.06 -1.62
N SER A 46 -5.30 -0.99 -1.14
CA SER A 46 -5.04 -2.44 -1.16
C SER A 46 -5.31 -3.04 -2.55
N VAL A 47 -4.93 -4.31 -2.77
CA VAL A 47 -5.17 -5.01 -4.05
C VAL A 47 -6.67 -4.99 -4.42
N ARG A 48 -7.54 -5.23 -3.43
CA ARG A 48 -8.99 -5.26 -3.62
C ARG A 48 -9.56 -3.86 -3.92
N GLU A 49 -9.06 -2.83 -3.25
CA GLU A 49 -9.46 -1.45 -3.51
C GLU A 49 -8.93 -0.97 -4.88
N THR A 50 -7.74 -1.44 -5.27
CA THR A 50 -7.15 -1.21 -6.59
C THR A 50 -8.00 -1.85 -7.69
N GLU A 51 -8.46 -3.10 -7.48
CA GLU A 51 -9.40 -3.79 -8.39
C GLU A 51 -10.73 -3.05 -8.53
N GLN A 52 -11.33 -2.60 -7.41
CA GLN A 52 -12.57 -1.85 -7.44
C GLN A 52 -12.42 -0.52 -8.19
N ARG A 53 -11.32 0.20 -7.93
CA ARG A 53 -11.03 1.46 -8.59
C ARG A 53 -10.83 1.28 -10.10
N ILE A 54 -10.08 0.26 -10.49
CA ILE A 54 -9.87 -0.07 -11.91
C ILE A 54 -11.17 -0.53 -12.57
N THR A 55 -12.01 -1.28 -11.87
CA THR A 55 -13.35 -1.63 -12.36
C THR A 55 -14.22 -0.39 -12.58
N GLY A 56 -14.13 0.62 -11.70
CA GLY A 56 -14.79 1.91 -11.89
C GLY A 56 -14.26 2.69 -13.10
N ILE A 57 -12.94 2.73 -13.27
CA ILE A 57 -12.27 3.37 -14.42
C ILE A 57 -12.67 2.70 -15.74
N LEU A 58 -12.74 1.37 -15.77
CA LEU A 58 -13.11 0.60 -16.97
C LEU A 58 -14.63 0.60 -17.22
N GLY A 59 -15.43 0.63 -16.16
CA GLY A 59 -16.90 0.70 -16.22
C GLY A 59 -17.43 2.01 -16.78
N ALA A 60 -16.74 3.14 -16.51
CA ALA A 60 -17.07 4.44 -17.11
C ALA A 60 -16.78 4.49 -18.63
N ALA A 61 -16.00 3.55 -19.18
CA ALA A 61 -15.58 3.53 -20.58
C ALA A 61 -16.40 2.57 -21.48
N GLY A 62 -17.56 2.08 -21.02
CA GLY A 62 -18.53 1.37 -21.87
C GLY A 62 -18.08 0.03 -22.46
N ARG A 63 -16.95 -0.54 -22.01
CA ARG A 63 -16.51 -1.88 -22.44
C ARG A 63 -16.64 -2.87 -21.29
N GLY A 64 -17.64 -3.74 -21.40
CA GLY A 64 -17.88 -4.85 -20.49
C GLY A 64 -16.60 -5.65 -20.28
N VAL A 65 -16.06 -5.56 -19.07
CA VAL A 65 -14.88 -6.32 -18.68
C VAL A 65 -15.35 -7.76 -18.44
N ARG A 66 -14.86 -8.67 -19.29
CA ARG A 66 -14.93 -10.11 -19.09
C ARG A 66 -14.52 -10.38 -17.66
N LYS A 67 -15.47 -10.83 -16.82
CA LYS A 67 -15.20 -11.40 -15.49
C LYS A 67 -14.04 -12.37 -15.66
N ILE A 68 -12.85 -11.99 -15.21
CA ILE A 68 -11.72 -12.90 -15.12
C ILE A 68 -12.20 -13.96 -14.12
N PRO A 69 -12.19 -15.26 -14.47
CA PRO A 69 -12.56 -16.30 -13.52
C PRO A 69 -11.71 -16.10 -12.27
N ALA A 70 -12.33 -16.23 -11.11
CA ALA A 70 -11.64 -16.31 -9.83
C ALA A 70 -10.69 -17.52 -9.89
N GLY A 71 -9.53 -17.31 -10.50
CA GLY A 71 -8.40 -18.19 -10.42
C GLY A 71 -7.94 -18.08 -8.98
N THR A 72 -8.28 -19.12 -8.23
CA THR A 72 -7.67 -19.48 -6.95
C THR A 72 -6.20 -19.16 -6.95
N ASP A 73 -5.86 -17.98 -6.47
CA ASP A 73 -4.53 -17.71 -5.96
C ASP A 73 -4.71 -16.94 -4.67
N ARG A 74 -4.08 -17.51 -3.65
CA ARG A 74 -4.18 -17.13 -2.24
C ARG A 74 -3.42 -15.84 -2.01
N SER A 75 -3.88 -14.74 -2.60
CA SER A 75 -3.51 -13.41 -2.14
C SER A 75 -4.51 -12.97 -1.09
N ALA A 76 -4.57 -13.76 -0.01
CA ALA A 76 -4.57 -13.12 1.30
C ALA A 76 -3.45 -12.07 1.21
N GLY A 77 -3.80 -10.78 1.33
CA GLY A 77 -2.80 -9.81 1.80
C GLY A 77 -2.10 -10.47 2.99
N PRO A 78 -0.77 -10.32 3.14
CA PRO A 78 -0.02 -11.11 4.13
C PRO A 78 -0.86 -11.11 5.38
N GLU A 79 -1.28 -12.30 5.86
CA GLU A 79 -1.99 -12.41 7.13
C GLU A 79 -1.26 -11.46 8.06
N ILE A 80 -1.87 -10.32 8.36
CA ILE A 80 -1.19 -9.33 9.16
C ILE A 80 -1.14 -10.03 10.48
N ASP A 81 0.03 -10.58 10.81
CA ASP A 81 0.31 -11.30 12.03
C ASP A 81 -0.46 -10.55 13.14
N PRO A 82 -1.37 -11.21 13.87
CA PRO A 82 -2.24 -10.53 14.83
C PRO A 82 -1.46 -9.65 15.81
N ASN A 83 -0.20 -10.02 16.09
CA ASN A 83 0.71 -9.21 16.90
C ASN A 83 1.13 -7.92 16.20
N VAL A 84 1.34 -7.95 14.89
CA VAL A 84 1.66 -6.77 14.07
C VAL A 84 0.45 -5.85 13.95
N ALA A 85 -0.75 -6.40 13.76
CA ALA A 85 -1.97 -5.61 13.73
C ALA A 85 -2.22 -4.93 15.10
N ALA A 86 -2.06 -5.67 16.19
CA ALA A 86 -2.20 -5.13 17.55
C ALA A 86 -1.13 -4.06 17.86
N ALA A 87 0.12 -4.28 17.43
CA ALA A 87 1.20 -3.31 17.57
C ALA A 87 0.91 -2.01 16.79
N ALA A 88 0.50 -2.12 15.53
CA ALA A 88 0.11 -0.96 14.72
C ALA A 88 -1.05 -0.20 15.37
N GLN A 89 -2.07 -0.90 15.86
CA GLN A 89 -3.22 -0.27 16.52
C GLN A 89 -2.83 0.43 17.84
N ARG A 90 -1.90 -0.15 18.59
CA ARG A 90 -1.36 0.46 19.82
C ARG A 90 -0.55 1.72 19.51
N LEU A 91 0.29 1.68 18.48
CA LEU A 91 1.06 2.85 18.03
C LEU A 91 0.14 3.95 17.50
N THR A 92 -0.89 3.61 16.71
CA THR A 92 -1.89 4.58 16.24
C THR A 92 -2.60 5.28 17.40
N ARG A 93 -2.99 4.53 18.45
CA ARG A 93 -3.59 5.11 19.66
C ARG A 93 -2.61 6.00 20.44
N ALA A 94 -1.35 5.57 20.59
CA ALA A 94 -0.35 6.31 21.36
C ALA A 94 0.11 7.60 20.65
N LEU A 95 0.27 7.54 19.33
CA LEU A 95 0.76 8.66 18.53
C LEU A 95 -0.37 9.56 18.02
N ALA A 96 -1.63 9.15 18.16
CA ALA A 96 -2.81 9.83 17.62
C ALA A 96 -2.72 10.13 16.11
N THR A 97 -1.97 9.31 15.38
CA THR A 97 -1.81 9.40 13.92
C THR A 97 -1.79 8.01 13.31
N LYS A 98 -1.99 7.92 12.00
CA LYS A 98 -2.06 6.66 11.28
C LYS A 98 -0.69 5.99 11.25
N VAL A 99 -0.63 4.76 11.78
CA VAL A 99 0.57 3.92 11.77
C VAL A 99 0.33 2.63 10.99
N ARG A 100 1.27 2.30 10.12
CA ARG A 100 1.31 1.07 9.34
C ARG A 100 2.60 0.30 9.61
N ILE A 101 2.50 -1.02 9.76
CA ILE A 101 3.67 -1.89 9.90
C ILE A 101 3.70 -2.85 8.73
N VAL A 102 4.79 -2.80 7.97
CA VAL A 102 5.03 -3.67 6.81
C VAL A 102 6.17 -4.63 7.16
N LYS A 103 5.94 -5.94 7.12
CA LYS A 103 6.98 -6.97 7.35
C LYS A 103 7.10 -7.89 6.15
N LYS A 104 8.34 -8.19 5.72
CA LYS A 104 8.65 -9.14 4.64
C LYS A 104 10.02 -9.78 4.86
N GLY A 105 10.06 -11.11 4.92
CA GLY A 105 11.31 -11.89 4.96
C GLY A 105 12.25 -11.49 6.10
N GLY A 106 11.76 -11.39 7.33
CA GLY A 106 12.55 -11.04 8.52
C GLY A 106 12.88 -9.56 8.69
N ARG A 107 12.63 -8.73 7.67
CA ARG A 107 12.76 -7.26 7.74
C ARG A 107 11.40 -6.60 7.82
N GLY A 108 11.36 -5.37 8.31
CA GLY A 108 10.11 -4.60 8.36
C GLY A 108 10.34 -3.10 8.43
N ARG A 109 9.27 -2.35 8.17
CA ARG A 109 9.20 -0.89 8.24
C ARG A 109 7.98 -0.50 9.07
N ILE A 110 8.14 0.50 9.91
CA ILE A 110 7.04 1.22 10.57
C ILE A 110 6.89 2.55 9.83
N GLU A 111 5.69 2.81 9.35
CA GLU A 111 5.32 4.03 8.62
C GLU A 111 4.34 4.81 9.51
N ILE A 112 4.69 6.06 9.82
CA ILE A 112 3.91 6.97 10.65
C ILE A 112 3.57 8.16 9.75
N GLU A 113 2.28 8.37 9.47
CA GLU A 113 1.83 9.55 8.74
C GLU A 113 1.82 10.77 9.66
N PHE A 114 2.11 11.95 9.13
CA PHE A 114 1.94 13.24 9.80
C PHE A 114 1.34 14.21 8.80
N TYR A 115 0.54 15.15 9.30
CA TYR A 115 -0.22 16.09 8.46
C TYR A 115 0.20 17.54 8.66
N THR A 116 1.00 17.84 9.70
CA THR A 116 1.58 19.17 9.94
C THR A 116 3.03 19.09 10.41
N ASP A 117 3.75 20.20 10.30
CA ASP A 117 5.12 20.33 10.81
C ASP A 117 5.15 20.22 12.35
N GLU A 118 4.11 20.71 13.05
CA GLU A 118 4.01 20.53 14.50
C GLU A 118 3.82 19.05 14.89
N GLU A 119 3.06 18.27 14.11
CA GLU A 119 2.92 16.83 14.34
C GLU A 119 4.24 16.10 14.15
N LEU A 120 5.00 16.44 13.10
CA LEU A 120 6.34 15.90 12.88
C LEU A 120 7.27 16.18 14.06
N GLN A 121 7.31 17.43 14.52
CA GLN A 121 8.14 17.85 15.66
C GLN A 121 7.78 17.08 16.94
N ARG A 122 6.49 16.95 17.25
CA ARG A 122 5.99 16.18 18.41
C ARG A 122 6.36 14.70 18.31
N LEU A 123 6.20 14.10 17.13
CA LEU A 123 6.58 12.69 16.89
C LEU A 123 8.08 12.48 17.06
N PHE A 124 8.88 13.40 16.55
CA PHE A 124 10.34 13.37 16.69
C PHE A 124 10.75 13.41 18.17
N GLU A 125 10.22 14.34 18.95
CA GLU A 125 10.48 14.43 20.39
C GLU A 125 10.02 13.17 21.14
N PHE A 126 8.85 12.64 20.80
CA PHE A 126 8.33 11.40 21.39
C PHE A 126 9.26 10.21 21.15
N LEU A 127 9.80 10.07 19.92
CA LEU A 127 10.72 9.00 19.56
C LEU A 127 12.08 9.16 20.25
N MET A 128 12.59 10.39 20.36
CA MET A 128 13.89 10.67 21.01
C MET A 128 13.83 10.51 22.53
N THR A 129 12.66 10.71 23.15
CA THR A 129 12.49 10.55 24.60
C THR A 129 12.58 9.07 25.03
N ALA A 130 12.31 8.13 24.13
CA ALA A 130 12.41 6.69 24.39
C ALA A 130 13.86 6.20 24.60
N GLU A 131 14.89 6.99 24.24
CA GLU A 131 16.30 6.62 24.46
C GLU A 131 16.74 6.71 25.94
N LYS A 132 16.03 7.43 26.81
CA LYS A 132 16.47 7.70 28.19
C LYS A 132 16.00 6.67 29.24
N GLY A 133 15.52 5.51 28.80
CA GLY A 133 14.93 4.47 29.65
C GLY A 133 15.79 3.23 29.87
N HIS A 134 17.12 3.32 29.75
CA HIS A 134 18.06 2.25 30.07
C HIS A 134 19.15 2.73 31.03
#